data_AF-A0A9E4X986-F1
#
_entry.id   AF-A0A9E4X986-F1
#
_cell.length_a   1.000
_cell.length_b   1.000
_cell.length_c   1.000
_cell.angle_alpha   90.00
_cell.angle_beta   90.00
_cell.angle_gamma   90.00
#
_symmetry.space_group_name_H-M   'P 1'
#
loop_
_entity.id
_entity.type
_entity.pdbx_description
1 polymer ?
#
loop_
_entity_poly.entity_id
_entity_poly.type
_entity_poly.pdbx_seq_one_letter_code
_entity_poly.pdbx_strand_id
1 'polypeptide(L)'
;MAAHRAAPSENAGRPVPTAQDLALALGRDSPIYQRTFTQLLELFRQAQGTPGVDLRYREWAVYLSAAVPSVECSEELFVNHTYLALVARLVARYFLSPGAPVSGAEELAHIIDGDYFREQGIDNYIEDDFFTWLLIPDIVASGESGLKTMGWLANALASYDFSRTPPGLLTGLYHQLTGGPPNGPSPGDIHTPYWLAEYVLQEELGLGTDGEQSVLDPCCGPGTFLAAAVRLHAERLAGEGQDDFDSLLHILDRVMGMDIHPLAVTVARTNYLLSLGSLVQGVHVPVLLPVYLSGPIATARNPGSSVLSNGGPEPVYTFHTETREEMFQVPDSVASNLESLDWLFARLPNYLRGAETRGSKGDDEAAQAVLNAYYNYLVAPKLRTPIPEPLSRFAADTMVATAAKLINRYLQGAGLFWPFILKNLPASVYMARRKFDLVVSNLCQPVTAEASGSGKEDRLGPTAAASGGESGREAEISPGDDPAGDRWSEYTALYLNDAGRTALIMPFDAQASGGSGAVTGYKSQATPLYQRADKVVDLSGVDGLSSPPYCVLIGNKSLASLQPASTTTLKGTAPSDDARWEQAREHVTIVDEGPLTLPD
;
A
#
# COMPACT_ATOMS: atom_id res chain seq x y z
N MET A 1 18.43 -24.12 28.92
CA MET A 1 19.24 -24.75 27.84
C MET A 1 18.48 -24.49 26.55
N ALA A 2 18.95 -23.76 25.54
CA ALA A 2 20.26 -23.20 25.26
C ALA A 2 20.12 -21.70 24.92
N ALA A 3 21.05 -20.89 25.40
CA ALA A 3 21.22 -19.52 24.94
C ALA A 3 21.81 -19.59 23.53
N HIS A 4 21.05 -19.19 22.51
CA HIS A 4 21.66 -18.82 21.23
C HIS A 4 22.42 -17.52 21.47
N ARG A 5 23.71 -17.65 21.79
CA ARG A 5 24.68 -16.59 21.55
C ARG A 5 24.54 -16.19 20.08
N ALA A 6 24.27 -14.91 19.83
CA ALA A 6 24.48 -14.30 18.52
C ALA A 6 25.86 -14.74 18.01
N ALA A 7 25.90 -15.43 16.87
CA ALA A 7 27.15 -15.79 16.23
C ALA A 7 27.85 -14.50 15.80
N PRO A 8 28.99 -14.11 16.38
CA PRO A 8 29.74 -12.96 15.92
C PRO A 8 30.81 -13.47 14.94
N SER A 9 30.52 -13.54 13.63
CA SER A 9 31.59 -13.47 12.58
C SER A 9 31.17 -13.52 11.10
N GLU A 10 29.92 -13.84 10.69
CA GLU A 10 29.65 -14.06 9.24
C GLU A 10 29.33 -12.80 8.42
N ASN A 11 28.94 -11.69 9.07
CA ASN A 11 28.70 -10.39 8.40
C ASN A 11 29.91 -9.46 8.38
N ALA A 12 31.06 -9.85 8.95
CA ALA A 12 32.23 -8.99 9.04
C ALA A 12 32.79 -8.68 7.63
N GLY A 13 32.56 -7.46 7.14
CA GLY A 13 33.14 -6.93 5.90
C GLY A 13 32.17 -6.71 4.73
N ARG A 14 30.87 -7.04 4.87
CA ARG A 14 29.87 -6.69 3.85
C ARG A 14 29.40 -5.24 4.03
N PRO A 15 29.29 -4.42 2.97
CA PRO A 15 28.78 -3.07 3.07
C PRO A 15 27.27 -3.05 3.35
N VAL A 16 26.83 -2.12 4.21
CA VAL A 16 25.40 -1.78 4.34
C VAL A 16 25.02 -0.94 3.11
N PRO A 17 24.04 -1.34 2.30
CA PRO A 17 23.68 -0.62 1.09
C PRO A 17 22.86 0.64 1.42
N THR A 18 23.11 1.71 0.67
CA THR A 18 22.20 2.86 0.54
C THR A 18 21.16 2.60 -0.56
N ALA A 19 20.10 3.42 -0.65
CA ALA A 19 19.14 3.29 -1.77
C ALA A 19 19.83 3.55 -3.11
N GLN A 20 20.80 4.46 -3.14
CA GLN A 20 21.62 4.73 -4.32
C GLN A 20 22.48 3.52 -4.73
N ASP A 21 23.11 2.83 -3.77
CA ASP A 21 23.90 1.63 -4.07
C ASP A 21 23.03 0.55 -4.73
N LEU A 22 21.82 0.33 -4.21
CA LEU A 22 20.90 -0.64 -4.79
C LEU A 22 20.36 -0.17 -6.15
N ALA A 23 20.02 1.11 -6.31
CA ALA A 23 19.59 1.66 -7.59
C ALA A 23 20.66 1.48 -8.67
N LEU A 24 21.94 1.64 -8.33
CA LEU A 24 23.05 1.39 -9.26
C LEU A 24 23.24 -0.10 -9.54
N ALA A 25 23.16 -0.96 -8.52
CA ALA A 25 23.44 -2.39 -8.64
C ALA A 25 22.28 -3.18 -9.27
N LEU A 26 21.03 -2.75 -9.07
CA LEU A 26 19.81 -3.48 -9.41
C LEU A 26 18.88 -2.70 -10.35
N GLY A 27 19.23 -1.46 -10.70
CA GLY A 27 18.44 -0.60 -11.59
C GLY A 27 18.50 -0.99 -13.06
N ARG A 28 17.72 -0.31 -13.91
CA ARG A 28 17.53 -0.63 -15.34
C ARG A 28 18.83 -0.77 -16.15
N ASP A 29 19.84 0.01 -15.80
CA ASP A 29 21.12 0.03 -16.50
C ASP A 29 22.11 -1.04 -15.97
N SER A 30 21.75 -1.75 -14.91
CA SER A 30 22.63 -2.76 -14.30
C SER A 30 22.64 -4.06 -15.12
N PRO A 31 23.80 -4.74 -15.22
CA PRO A 31 23.88 -6.08 -15.81
C PRO A 31 22.96 -7.07 -15.09
N ILE A 32 22.72 -6.82 -13.80
CA ILE A 32 21.90 -7.66 -12.98
C ILE A 32 20.44 -7.62 -13.46
N TYR A 33 19.88 -6.41 -13.53
CA TYR A 33 18.54 -6.18 -14.05
C TYR A 33 18.39 -6.73 -15.46
N GLN A 34 19.29 -6.37 -16.39
CA GLN A 34 19.15 -6.72 -17.81
C GLN A 34 19.02 -8.24 -18.00
N ARG A 35 19.85 -9.01 -17.30
CA ARG A 35 19.79 -10.47 -17.34
C ARG A 35 18.49 -11.00 -16.77
N THR A 36 18.10 -10.55 -15.59
CA THR A 36 16.91 -11.05 -14.89
C THR A 36 15.64 -10.69 -15.62
N PHE A 37 15.52 -9.43 -16.03
CA PHE A 37 14.39 -8.92 -16.78
C PHE A 37 14.18 -9.73 -18.05
N THR A 38 15.26 -10.00 -18.80
CA THR A 38 15.18 -10.82 -20.03
C THR A 38 14.65 -12.22 -19.74
N GLN A 39 15.14 -12.87 -18.68
CA GLN A 39 14.72 -14.22 -18.29
C GLN A 39 13.26 -14.25 -17.80
N LEU A 40 12.86 -13.28 -16.98
CA LEU A 40 11.49 -13.16 -16.49
C LEU A 40 10.51 -12.84 -17.62
N LEU A 41 10.90 -11.98 -18.58
CA LEU A 41 10.05 -11.64 -19.73
C LEU A 41 9.88 -12.83 -20.67
N GLU A 42 10.95 -13.58 -20.95
CA GLU A 42 10.85 -14.82 -21.72
C GLU A 42 9.93 -15.83 -21.03
N LEU A 43 10.11 -16.03 -19.72
CA LEU A 43 9.27 -16.94 -18.94
C LEU A 43 7.81 -16.50 -18.93
N PHE A 44 7.55 -15.20 -18.75
CA PHE A 44 6.19 -14.66 -18.75
C PHE A 44 5.51 -14.87 -20.10
N ARG A 45 6.20 -14.64 -21.22
CA ARG A 45 5.68 -14.88 -22.57
C ARG A 45 5.41 -16.36 -22.84
N GLN A 46 6.24 -17.27 -22.32
CA GLN A 46 6.00 -18.71 -22.40
C GLN A 46 4.80 -19.16 -21.55
N ALA A 47 4.55 -18.44 -20.44
CA ALA A 47 3.49 -18.70 -19.48
C ALA A 47 2.11 -18.20 -19.94
N GLN A 48 2.04 -17.36 -20.97
CA GLN A 48 0.78 -16.80 -21.48
C GLN A 48 -0.22 -17.89 -21.87
N GLY A 49 -1.48 -17.68 -21.53
CA GLY A 49 -2.54 -18.67 -21.71
C GLY A 49 -2.69 -19.64 -20.53
N THR A 50 -1.78 -19.58 -19.55
CA THR A 50 -1.95 -20.27 -18.26
C THR A 50 -2.96 -19.49 -17.42
N PRO A 51 -4.13 -20.07 -17.03
CA PRO A 51 -5.22 -19.31 -16.41
C PRO A 51 -4.82 -18.47 -15.20
N GLY A 52 -3.99 -19.01 -14.30
CA GLY A 52 -3.55 -18.30 -13.09
C GLY A 52 -2.56 -17.15 -13.37
N VAL A 53 -1.81 -17.21 -14.47
CA VAL A 53 -0.87 -16.17 -14.89
C VAL A 53 -1.64 -15.04 -15.55
N ASP A 54 -2.53 -15.38 -16.48
CA ASP A 54 -3.39 -14.42 -17.18
C ASP A 54 -4.28 -13.65 -16.19
N LEU A 55 -4.85 -14.32 -15.18
CA LEU A 55 -5.61 -13.68 -14.12
C LEU A 55 -4.78 -12.62 -13.38
N ARG A 56 -3.57 -12.99 -12.92
CA ARG A 56 -2.70 -12.06 -12.17
C ARG A 56 -2.29 -10.87 -13.02
N TYR A 57 -2.00 -11.08 -14.31
CA TYR A 57 -1.67 -9.99 -15.22
C TYR A 57 -2.85 -9.05 -15.45
N ARG A 58 -4.06 -9.58 -15.69
CA ARG A 58 -5.27 -8.76 -15.91
C ARG A 58 -5.66 -7.96 -14.67
N GLU A 59 -5.72 -8.61 -13.51
CA GLU A 59 -6.06 -7.95 -12.25
C GLU A 59 -4.96 -6.94 -11.88
N TRP A 60 -3.68 -7.25 -12.10
CA TRP A 60 -2.62 -6.27 -11.92
C TRP A 60 -2.86 -5.00 -12.76
N ALA A 61 -3.23 -5.16 -14.04
CA ALA A 61 -3.52 -4.04 -14.92
C ALA A 61 -4.72 -3.22 -14.42
N VAL A 62 -5.79 -3.86 -13.93
CA VAL A 62 -6.95 -3.18 -13.34
C VAL A 62 -6.55 -2.31 -12.14
N TYR A 63 -5.78 -2.86 -11.21
CA TYR A 63 -5.34 -2.14 -10.01
C TYR A 63 -4.34 -1.03 -10.36
N LEU A 64 -3.42 -1.30 -11.28
CA LEU A 64 -2.44 -0.31 -11.72
C LEU A 64 -3.12 0.85 -12.46
N SER A 65 -4.06 0.60 -13.35
CA SER A 65 -4.83 1.66 -14.01
C SER A 65 -5.73 2.44 -13.04
N ALA A 66 -6.19 1.82 -11.95
CA ALA A 66 -6.90 2.55 -10.89
C ALA A 66 -5.96 3.47 -10.10
N ALA A 67 -4.74 3.03 -9.82
CA ALA A 67 -3.70 3.81 -9.15
C ALA A 67 -3.17 4.97 -10.01
N VAL A 68 -2.87 4.66 -11.28
CA VAL A 68 -2.23 5.55 -12.24
C VAL A 68 -3.03 5.51 -13.55
N PRO A 69 -4.08 6.33 -13.70
CA PRO A 69 -5.00 6.28 -14.85
C PRO A 69 -4.34 6.51 -16.21
N SER A 70 -3.20 7.20 -16.24
CA SER A 70 -2.43 7.52 -17.44
C SER A 70 -1.45 6.41 -17.87
N VAL A 71 -1.30 5.36 -17.07
CA VAL A 71 -0.29 4.31 -17.32
C VAL A 71 -0.69 3.38 -18.45
N GLU A 72 0.24 3.12 -19.36
CA GLU A 72 0.11 2.04 -20.34
C GLU A 72 0.56 0.73 -19.71
N CYS A 73 -0.38 -0.19 -19.49
CA CYS A 73 -0.09 -1.51 -18.94
C CYS A 73 0.50 -2.41 -20.03
N SER A 74 1.78 -2.79 -19.88
CA SER A 74 2.49 -3.69 -20.79
C SER A 74 3.06 -4.92 -20.06
N GLU A 75 3.43 -5.94 -20.84
CA GLU A 75 4.12 -7.14 -20.33
C GLU A 75 5.44 -6.74 -19.65
N GLU A 76 6.19 -5.82 -20.27
CA GLU A 76 7.45 -5.31 -19.74
C GLU A 76 7.26 -4.60 -18.39
N LEU A 77 6.19 -3.82 -18.24
CA LEU A 77 5.90 -3.14 -16.97
C LEU A 77 5.49 -4.15 -15.88
N PHE A 78 4.68 -5.16 -16.22
CA PHE A 78 4.35 -6.24 -15.29
C PHE A 78 5.60 -7.02 -14.84
N VAL A 79 6.52 -7.29 -15.77
CA VAL A 79 7.78 -7.97 -15.47
C VAL A 79 8.72 -7.08 -14.63
N ASN A 80 8.76 -5.77 -14.85
CA ASN A 80 9.47 -4.83 -13.99
C ASN A 80 8.94 -4.86 -12.55
N HIS A 81 7.62 -4.89 -12.41
CA HIS A 81 6.98 -4.97 -11.10
C HIS A 81 7.25 -6.33 -10.44
N THR A 82 7.18 -7.43 -11.20
CA THR A 82 7.57 -8.77 -10.72
C THR A 82 9.02 -8.75 -10.22
N TYR A 83 9.96 -8.21 -11.01
CA TYR A 83 11.37 -8.10 -10.64
C TYR A 83 11.56 -7.38 -9.30
N LEU A 84 10.96 -6.19 -9.15
CA LEU A 84 11.13 -5.43 -7.91
C LEU A 84 10.45 -6.10 -6.71
N ALA A 85 9.31 -6.76 -6.90
CA ALA A 85 8.68 -7.56 -5.85
C ALA A 85 9.60 -8.69 -5.36
N LEU A 86 10.29 -9.39 -6.28
CA LEU A 86 11.27 -10.42 -5.91
C LEU A 86 12.49 -9.83 -5.17
N VAL A 87 13.00 -8.68 -5.61
CA VAL A 87 14.07 -7.96 -4.91
C VAL A 87 13.63 -7.59 -3.50
N ALA A 88 12.42 -7.05 -3.34
CA ALA A 88 11.87 -6.67 -2.03
C ALA A 88 11.80 -7.86 -1.07
N ARG A 89 11.31 -9.01 -1.56
CA ARG A 89 11.26 -10.27 -0.79
C ARG A 89 12.65 -10.75 -0.36
N LEU A 90 13.63 -10.71 -1.27
CA LEU A 90 15.02 -11.09 -0.93
C LEU A 90 15.67 -10.13 0.07
N VAL A 91 15.41 -8.82 -0.06
CA VAL A 91 15.88 -7.81 0.90
C VAL A 91 15.30 -8.07 2.28
N ALA A 92 13.98 -8.30 2.39
CA ALA A 92 13.34 -8.68 3.66
C ALA A 92 13.94 -9.98 4.24
N ARG A 93 14.18 -10.98 3.39
CA ARG A 93 14.83 -12.24 3.78
C ARG A 93 16.23 -12.03 4.35
N TYR A 94 17.06 -11.21 3.71
CA TYR A 94 18.41 -10.93 4.21
C TYR A 94 18.43 -9.99 5.42
N PHE A 95 17.39 -9.17 5.60
CA PHE A 95 17.19 -8.38 6.80
C PHE A 95 16.84 -9.25 8.02
N LEU A 96 15.96 -10.24 7.86
CA LEU A 96 15.52 -11.14 8.94
C LEU A 96 16.56 -12.21 9.30
N SER A 97 17.28 -12.71 8.29
CA SER A 97 18.36 -13.70 8.48
C SER A 97 19.66 -13.21 7.84
N PRO A 98 20.34 -12.23 8.46
CA PRO A 98 21.56 -11.64 7.93
C PRO A 98 22.69 -12.65 7.80
N GLY A 99 23.48 -12.54 6.73
CA GLY A 99 24.68 -13.36 6.52
C GLY A 99 24.41 -14.77 6.00
N ALA A 100 23.26 -15.35 6.34
CA ALA A 100 22.86 -16.70 5.96
C ALA A 100 22.56 -16.80 4.45
N PRO A 101 23.23 -17.71 3.70
CA PRO A 101 22.89 -17.95 2.31
C PRO A 101 21.49 -18.58 2.20
N VAL A 102 20.82 -18.37 1.07
CA VAL A 102 19.58 -19.08 0.75
C VAL A 102 19.90 -20.55 0.49
N SER A 103 19.19 -21.45 1.18
CA SER A 103 19.50 -22.88 1.29
C SER A 103 19.16 -23.72 0.06
N GLY A 104 18.26 -23.25 -0.82
CA GLY A 104 17.92 -23.96 -2.06
C GLY A 104 16.58 -23.54 -2.67
N ALA A 105 16.11 -24.36 -3.63
CA ALA A 105 14.88 -24.11 -4.38
C ALA A 105 13.62 -24.06 -3.50
N GLU A 106 13.56 -24.88 -2.44
CA GLU A 106 12.44 -24.90 -1.49
C GLU A 106 12.34 -23.57 -0.72
N GLU A 107 13.44 -23.08 -0.14
CA GLU A 107 13.45 -21.78 0.51
C GLU A 107 13.15 -20.64 -0.48
N LEU A 108 13.64 -20.71 -1.72
CA LEU A 108 13.31 -19.72 -2.75
C LEU A 108 11.81 -19.71 -3.06
N ALA A 109 11.15 -20.86 -3.09
CA ALA A 109 9.70 -20.94 -3.24
C ALA A 109 8.99 -20.32 -2.02
N HIS A 110 9.42 -20.67 -0.80
CA HIS A 110 8.87 -20.11 0.44
C HIS A 110 9.08 -18.58 0.58
N ILE A 111 10.16 -18.04 0.00
CA ILE A 111 10.37 -16.59 -0.09
C ILE A 111 9.37 -15.96 -1.08
N ILE A 112 9.03 -16.66 -2.17
CA ILE A 112 8.11 -16.15 -3.20
C ILE A 112 6.65 -16.19 -2.71
N ASP A 113 6.16 -17.25 -2.08
CA ASP A 113 4.77 -17.35 -1.61
C ASP A 113 4.52 -16.74 -0.23
N GLY A 114 5.58 -16.44 0.51
CA GLY A 114 5.49 -15.82 1.84
C GLY A 114 5.67 -16.77 3.01
N ASP A 115 5.76 -18.09 2.79
CA ASP A 115 5.86 -19.09 3.86
C ASP A 115 7.10 -18.89 4.73
N TYR A 116 8.22 -18.46 4.13
CA TYR A 116 9.44 -18.12 4.88
C TYR A 116 9.17 -17.06 5.95
N PHE A 117 8.41 -16.01 5.61
CA PHE A 117 8.15 -14.90 6.53
C PHE A 117 7.14 -15.27 7.61
N ARG A 118 6.16 -16.12 7.28
CA ARG A 118 5.23 -16.68 8.25
C ARG A 118 5.96 -17.54 9.30
N GLU A 119 6.97 -18.30 8.88
CA GLU A 119 7.84 -19.04 9.80
C GLU A 119 8.68 -18.11 10.69
N GLN A 120 9.00 -16.90 10.23
CA GLN A 120 9.59 -15.83 11.02
C GLN A 120 8.56 -15.03 11.86
N GLY A 121 7.28 -15.42 11.87
CA GLY A 121 6.23 -14.73 12.64
C GLY A 121 5.69 -13.45 12.00
N ILE A 122 5.84 -13.27 10.69
CA ILE A 122 5.29 -12.12 9.94
C ILE A 122 4.25 -12.64 8.94
N ASP A 123 2.98 -12.61 9.33
CA ASP A 123 1.95 -13.46 8.71
C ASP A 123 1.40 -12.93 7.37
N ASN A 124 1.36 -11.60 7.17
CA ASN A 124 0.76 -10.96 5.99
C ASN A 124 1.77 -10.19 5.12
N TYR A 125 3.08 -10.43 5.26
CA TYR A 125 4.07 -9.75 4.44
C TYR A 125 3.85 -10.05 2.95
N ILE A 126 3.88 -11.34 2.60
CA ILE A 126 3.49 -11.87 1.28
C ILE A 126 2.40 -12.91 1.46
N GLU A 127 1.42 -12.86 0.56
CA GLU A 127 0.36 -13.85 0.40
C GLU A 127 0.35 -14.28 -1.08
N ASP A 128 -0.71 -14.96 -1.53
CA ASP A 128 -0.83 -15.37 -2.94
C ASP A 128 -1.20 -14.18 -3.87
N ASP A 129 -0.29 -13.22 -3.98
CA ASP A 129 -0.46 -11.93 -4.67
C ASP A 129 -0.25 -12.00 -6.20
N PHE A 130 -0.15 -10.83 -6.84
CA PHE A 130 0.05 -10.68 -8.28
C PHE A 130 1.39 -11.26 -8.78
N PHE A 131 2.41 -11.27 -7.93
CA PHE A 131 3.80 -11.61 -8.27
C PHE A 131 4.21 -13.03 -7.82
N THR A 132 3.28 -13.82 -7.28
CA THR A 132 3.48 -15.26 -6.99
C THR A 132 3.31 -16.16 -8.22
N TRP A 133 3.02 -15.59 -9.39
CA TRP A 133 2.76 -16.36 -10.62
C TRP A 133 3.88 -17.34 -11.03
N LEU A 134 5.12 -17.09 -10.59
CA LEU A 134 6.27 -17.97 -10.79
C LEU A 134 6.12 -19.35 -10.12
N LEU A 135 5.22 -19.48 -9.14
CA LEU A 135 4.94 -20.73 -8.43
C LEU A 135 3.68 -21.44 -8.92
N ILE A 136 3.03 -20.93 -9.98
CA ILE A 136 1.91 -21.63 -10.58
C ILE A 136 2.40 -23.01 -11.07
N PRO A 137 1.69 -24.12 -10.75
CA PRO A 137 2.18 -25.47 -11.00
C PRO A 137 2.66 -25.73 -12.43
N ASP A 138 1.94 -25.21 -13.43
CA ASP A 138 2.31 -25.35 -14.85
C ASP A 138 3.65 -24.66 -15.18
N ILE A 139 3.93 -23.55 -14.52
CA ILE A 139 5.18 -22.80 -14.69
C ILE A 139 6.33 -23.55 -14.02
N VAL A 140 6.13 -24.02 -12.79
CA VAL A 140 7.13 -24.83 -12.09
C VAL A 140 7.42 -26.13 -12.85
N ALA A 141 6.40 -26.78 -13.41
CA ALA A 141 6.54 -28.01 -14.19
C ALA A 141 7.26 -27.80 -15.54
N SER A 142 7.17 -26.60 -16.13
CA SER A 142 7.88 -26.25 -17.38
C SER A 142 9.40 -26.12 -17.19
N GLY A 143 9.86 -26.02 -15.95
CA GLY A 143 11.26 -25.96 -15.55
C GLY A 143 11.45 -24.94 -14.43
N GLU A 144 12.37 -25.20 -13.51
CA GLU A 144 12.69 -24.30 -12.38
C GLU A 144 13.40 -22.99 -12.82
N SER A 145 13.13 -22.47 -14.01
CA SER A 145 13.74 -21.25 -14.56
C SER A 145 13.46 -20.03 -13.68
N GLY A 146 12.24 -19.89 -13.15
CA GLY A 146 11.87 -18.85 -12.19
C GLY A 146 12.70 -18.93 -10.89
N LEU A 147 12.76 -20.11 -10.26
CA LEU A 147 13.55 -20.32 -9.03
C LEU A 147 15.05 -20.14 -9.27
N LYS A 148 15.58 -20.57 -10.41
CA LYS A 148 16.98 -20.31 -10.79
C LYS A 148 17.28 -18.82 -10.94
N THR A 149 16.35 -18.07 -11.52
CA THR A 149 16.44 -16.61 -11.66
C THR A 149 16.44 -15.94 -10.28
N MET A 150 15.54 -16.36 -9.39
CA MET A 150 15.49 -15.91 -7.99
C MET A 150 16.78 -16.24 -7.23
N GLY A 151 17.34 -17.44 -7.40
CA GLY A 151 18.60 -17.85 -6.76
C GLY A 151 19.80 -17.03 -7.22
N TRP A 152 19.84 -16.62 -8.49
CA TRP A 152 20.88 -15.71 -8.98
C TRP A 152 20.72 -14.29 -8.40
N LEU A 153 19.49 -13.78 -8.27
CA LEU A 153 19.22 -12.50 -7.58
C LEU A 153 19.66 -12.57 -6.12
N ALA A 154 19.33 -13.67 -5.43
CA ALA A 154 19.71 -13.89 -4.04
C ALA A 154 21.24 -13.84 -3.89
N ASN A 155 22.00 -14.46 -4.80
CA ASN A 155 23.46 -14.43 -4.77
C ASN A 155 24.03 -13.02 -5.00
N ALA A 156 23.41 -12.20 -5.85
CA ALA A 156 23.84 -10.81 -6.05
C ALA A 156 23.66 -9.98 -4.77
N LEU A 157 22.51 -10.14 -4.10
CA LEU A 157 22.17 -9.46 -2.85
C LEU A 157 22.98 -9.95 -1.65
N ALA A 158 23.47 -11.20 -1.67
CA ALA A 158 24.26 -11.78 -0.57
C ALA A 158 25.54 -10.99 -0.23
N SER A 159 26.02 -10.14 -1.14
CA SER A 159 27.21 -9.30 -0.94
C SER A 159 26.99 -8.14 0.04
N TYR A 160 25.74 -7.79 0.34
CA TYR A 160 25.37 -6.67 1.21
C TYR A 160 24.97 -7.12 2.62
N ASP A 161 25.09 -6.23 3.58
CA ASP A 161 24.54 -6.39 4.93
C ASP A 161 23.23 -5.61 5.07
N PHE A 162 22.11 -6.34 5.06
CA PHE A 162 20.78 -5.76 5.21
C PHE A 162 20.35 -5.57 6.68
N SER A 163 21.16 -5.98 7.67
CA SER A 163 20.74 -5.96 9.09
C SER A 163 20.54 -4.55 9.67
N ARG A 164 21.11 -3.52 9.05
CA ARG A 164 21.13 -2.13 9.55
C ARG A 164 20.82 -1.10 8.46
N THR A 165 19.97 -1.45 7.50
CA THR A 165 19.68 -0.57 6.36
C THR A 165 18.84 0.64 6.72
N PRO A 166 19.00 1.75 5.99
CA PRO A 166 18.11 2.90 6.14
C PRO A 166 16.67 2.52 5.72
N PRO A 167 15.66 3.08 6.39
CA PRO A 167 14.28 3.12 5.91
C PRO A 167 14.20 3.73 4.51
N GLY A 168 13.30 3.22 3.66
CA GLY A 168 13.15 3.71 2.29
C GLY A 168 14.17 3.17 1.29
N LEU A 169 14.95 2.15 1.66
CA LEU A 169 16.00 1.51 0.84
C LEU A 169 15.57 1.19 -0.60
N LEU A 170 14.30 0.82 -0.81
CA LEU A 170 13.76 0.41 -2.10
C LEU A 170 13.06 1.55 -2.86
N THR A 171 12.93 2.73 -2.28
CA THR A 171 12.16 3.84 -2.86
C THR A 171 12.78 4.33 -4.17
N GLY A 172 14.11 4.47 -4.25
CA GLY A 172 14.80 4.85 -5.49
C GLY A 172 14.60 3.84 -6.62
N LEU A 173 14.73 2.54 -6.31
CA LEU A 173 14.47 1.45 -7.25
C LEU A 173 13.00 1.42 -7.71
N TYR A 174 12.07 1.66 -6.80
CA TYR A 174 10.64 1.78 -7.12
C TYR A 174 10.42 2.81 -8.20
N HIS A 175 10.84 4.07 -8.00
CA HIS A 175 10.63 5.13 -8.98
C HIS A 175 11.34 4.87 -10.31
N GLN A 176 12.54 4.30 -10.29
CA GLN A 176 13.27 3.97 -11.52
C GLN A 176 12.55 2.88 -12.35
N LEU A 177 11.89 1.93 -11.69
CA LEU A 177 11.30 0.76 -12.34
C LEU A 177 9.80 0.94 -12.66
N THR A 178 9.09 1.80 -11.94
CA THR A 178 7.69 2.17 -12.23
C THR A 178 7.56 3.37 -13.18
N GLY A 179 8.58 4.24 -13.25
CA GLY A 179 8.61 5.36 -14.20
C GLY A 179 8.66 4.87 -15.65
N GLY A 180 7.98 5.55 -16.58
CA GLY A 180 7.97 5.20 -18.00
C GLY A 180 9.37 5.10 -18.66
N PRO A 181 9.47 4.59 -19.90
CA PRO A 181 10.74 4.53 -20.62
C PRO A 181 11.31 5.94 -20.94
N PRO A 182 12.59 6.04 -21.36
CA PRO A 182 13.75 6.49 -20.58
C PRO A 182 13.81 8.00 -20.23
N ASN A 183 12.71 8.76 -20.25
CA ASN A 183 12.72 10.22 -20.11
C ASN A 183 12.15 10.75 -18.79
N GLY A 184 12.55 10.17 -17.66
CA GLY A 184 12.27 10.69 -16.32
C GLY A 184 11.02 10.11 -15.64
N PRO A 185 10.71 10.53 -14.40
CA PRO A 185 9.55 10.05 -13.65
C PRO A 185 8.27 10.29 -14.44
N SER A 186 7.30 9.37 -14.31
CA SER A 186 5.96 9.55 -14.87
C SER A 186 5.40 10.90 -14.39
N PRO A 187 4.85 11.76 -15.28
CA PRO A 187 4.30 13.06 -14.87
C PRO A 187 3.23 12.87 -13.78
N GLY A 188 3.56 13.23 -12.54
CA GLY A 188 2.63 13.16 -11.40
C GLY A 188 3.05 12.29 -10.21
N ASP A 189 4.11 11.49 -10.30
CA ASP A 189 4.62 10.75 -9.14
C ASP A 189 5.50 11.67 -8.27
N ILE A 190 4.95 12.10 -7.13
CA ILE A 190 5.69 12.88 -6.14
C ILE A 190 6.63 11.93 -5.40
N HIS A 191 7.92 12.01 -5.70
CA HIS A 191 8.94 11.41 -4.85
C HIS A 191 9.04 12.25 -3.58
N THR A 192 8.79 11.63 -2.43
CA THR A 192 9.03 12.25 -1.12
C THR A 192 10.34 11.73 -0.57
N PRO A 193 11.36 12.60 -0.48
CA PRO A 193 12.57 12.27 0.24
C PRO A 193 12.26 11.94 1.70
N TYR A 194 13.06 11.03 2.24
CA TYR A 194 12.88 10.54 3.58
C TYR A 194 13.04 11.64 4.65
N TRP A 195 14.00 12.56 4.46
CA TRP A 195 14.19 13.70 5.37
C TRP A 195 12.96 14.61 5.45
N LEU A 196 12.23 14.76 4.34
CA LEU A 196 11.04 15.60 4.25
C LEU A 196 9.86 14.94 4.98
N ALA A 197 9.72 13.62 4.85
CA ALA A 197 8.73 12.86 5.60
C ALA A 197 8.97 12.97 7.12
N GLU A 198 10.22 12.82 7.57
CA GLU A 198 10.58 13.04 8.98
C GLU A 198 10.33 14.47 9.44
N TYR A 199 10.72 15.48 8.65
CA TYR A 199 10.45 16.90 8.96
C TYR A 199 8.96 17.15 9.19
N VAL A 200 8.10 16.71 8.25
CA VAL A 200 6.65 16.92 8.34
C VAL A 200 6.08 16.22 9.58
N LEU A 201 6.43 14.96 9.83
CA LEU A 201 5.91 14.22 10.98
C LEU A 201 6.37 14.82 12.31
N GLN A 202 7.64 15.22 12.41
CA GLN A 202 8.26 15.66 13.65
C GLN A 202 7.99 17.14 13.95
N GLU A 203 8.29 18.03 13.01
CA GLU A 203 8.27 19.49 13.23
C GLU A 203 6.87 20.09 12.99
N GLU A 204 6.13 19.59 11.99
CA GLU A 204 4.85 20.18 11.58
C GLU A 204 3.63 19.53 12.25
N LEU A 205 3.73 18.23 12.55
CA LEU A 205 2.66 17.42 13.11
C LEU A 205 2.90 16.96 14.56
N GLY A 206 4.13 17.08 15.05
CA GLY A 206 4.46 16.87 16.45
C GLY A 206 4.53 15.41 16.92
N LEU A 207 4.65 14.43 16.02
CA LEU A 207 4.65 12.99 16.33
C LEU A 207 5.68 12.58 17.40
N GLY A 208 6.79 13.33 17.51
CA GLY A 208 7.83 13.11 18.51
C GLY A 208 7.54 13.71 19.90
N THR A 209 6.49 14.52 20.06
CA THR A 209 6.17 15.22 21.32
C THR A 209 4.93 14.64 22.02
N ASP A 210 3.94 14.16 21.28
CA ASP A 210 2.77 13.44 21.80
C ASP A 210 2.84 11.97 21.36
N GLY A 211 3.40 11.12 22.23
CA GLY A 211 3.82 9.76 21.90
C GLY A 211 2.71 8.76 21.55
N GLU A 212 1.46 9.19 21.69
CA GLU A 212 0.25 8.39 21.46
C GLU A 212 -0.40 8.66 20.09
N GLN A 213 0.11 9.59 19.28
CA GLN A 213 -0.55 9.91 18.02
C GLN A 213 -0.54 8.72 17.05
N SER A 214 -1.70 8.42 16.48
CA SER A 214 -1.88 7.46 15.39
C SER A 214 -1.70 8.12 14.03
N VAL A 215 -1.07 7.42 13.08
CA VAL A 215 -0.73 7.90 11.74
C VAL A 215 -1.38 7.00 10.70
N LEU A 216 -2.07 7.62 9.74
CA LEU A 216 -2.51 6.97 8.51
C LEU A 216 -1.88 7.64 7.28
N ASP A 217 -1.36 6.80 6.38
CA ASP A 217 -1.11 7.19 4.99
C ASP A 217 -2.07 6.46 4.02
N PRO A 218 -3.11 7.14 3.49
CA PRO A 218 -4.16 6.52 2.66
C PRO A 218 -3.76 6.32 1.19
N CYS A 219 -2.58 6.77 0.78
CA CYS A 219 -1.98 6.57 -0.54
C CYS A 219 -0.46 6.43 -0.37
N CYS A 220 -0.05 5.40 0.37
CA CYS A 220 1.27 5.34 0.96
C CYS A 220 2.43 5.13 -0.03
N GLY A 221 2.15 4.78 -1.29
CA GLY A 221 3.17 4.53 -2.28
C GLY A 221 4.20 3.51 -1.78
N PRO A 222 5.52 3.77 -1.91
CA PRO A 222 6.56 2.90 -1.37
C PRO A 222 6.72 2.97 0.17
N GLY A 223 5.86 3.72 0.87
CA GLY A 223 5.77 3.73 2.33
C GLY A 223 6.75 4.67 3.04
N THR A 224 7.21 5.76 2.41
CA THR A 224 8.19 6.68 3.03
C THR A 224 7.68 7.29 4.34
N PHE A 225 6.45 7.81 4.37
CA PHE A 225 5.84 8.34 5.61
C PHE A 225 5.66 7.27 6.68
N LEU A 226 5.22 6.06 6.30
CA LEU A 226 5.07 4.94 7.24
C LEU A 226 6.41 4.56 7.86
N ALA A 227 7.44 4.45 7.04
CA ALA A 227 8.80 4.11 7.45
C ALA A 227 9.40 5.18 8.39
N ALA A 228 9.11 6.46 8.14
CA ALA A 228 9.46 7.57 9.03
C ALA A 228 8.70 7.51 10.36
N ALA A 229 7.38 7.32 10.33
CA ALA A 229 6.55 7.23 11.53
C ALA A 229 6.94 6.04 12.42
N VAL A 230 7.12 4.85 11.83
CA VAL A 230 7.59 3.65 12.55
C VAL A 230 8.89 3.94 13.29
N ARG A 231 9.87 4.55 12.62
CA ARG A 231 11.16 4.83 13.25
C ARG A 231 11.08 5.89 14.35
N LEU A 232 10.33 6.97 14.13
CA LEU A 232 10.11 8.00 15.14
C LEU A 232 9.47 7.42 16.41
N HIS A 233 8.47 6.54 16.27
CA HIS A 233 7.92 5.82 17.41
C HIS A 233 8.95 4.89 18.07
N ALA A 234 9.67 4.06 17.29
CA ALA A 234 10.65 3.13 17.83
C ALA A 234 11.76 3.84 18.62
N GLU A 235 12.27 4.95 18.11
CA GLU A 235 13.32 5.74 18.77
C GLU A 235 12.83 6.39 20.06
N ARG A 236 11.61 6.92 20.07
CA ARG A 236 10.98 7.49 21.26
C ARG A 236 10.80 6.42 22.34
N LEU A 237 10.16 5.30 21.99
CA LEU A 237 9.87 4.20 22.90
C LEU A 237 11.15 3.60 23.50
N ALA A 238 12.19 3.43 22.68
CA ALA A 238 13.51 3.03 23.14
C ALA A 238 14.15 4.06 24.09
N GLY A 239 13.99 5.35 23.82
CA GLY A 239 14.44 6.45 24.69
C GLY A 239 13.72 6.49 26.04
N GLU A 240 12.46 6.04 26.09
CA GLU A 240 11.65 5.89 27.30
C GLU A 240 11.93 4.57 28.04
N GLY A 241 12.68 3.66 27.43
CA GLY A 241 13.01 2.35 28.00
C GLY A 241 11.85 1.35 27.99
N GLN A 242 10.89 1.52 27.07
CA GLN A 242 9.82 0.55 26.85
C GLN A 242 10.41 -0.75 26.28
N ASP A 243 9.84 -1.90 26.63
CA ASP A 243 10.32 -3.18 26.12
C ASP A 243 9.96 -3.39 24.64
N ASP A 244 10.73 -4.24 23.97
CA ASP A 244 10.59 -4.50 22.53
C ASP A 244 9.21 -5.05 22.16
N PHE A 245 8.58 -5.85 23.03
CA PHE A 245 7.28 -6.46 22.75
C PHE A 245 6.17 -5.41 22.77
N ASP A 246 6.10 -4.62 23.84
CA ASP A 246 5.12 -3.53 23.94
C ASP A 246 5.38 -2.46 22.88
N SER A 247 6.64 -2.19 22.54
CA SER A 247 7.00 -1.24 21.49
C SER A 247 6.53 -1.70 20.11
N LEU A 248 6.73 -2.97 19.77
CA LEU A 248 6.29 -3.56 18.51
C LEU A 248 4.76 -3.47 18.37
N LEU A 249 4.01 -3.89 19.40
CA LEU A 249 2.55 -3.82 19.36
C LEU A 249 2.03 -2.38 19.29
N HIS A 250 2.67 -1.45 20.00
CA HIS A 250 2.32 -0.03 19.92
C HIS A 250 2.48 0.52 18.51
N ILE A 251 3.62 0.25 17.86
CA ILE A 251 3.90 0.74 16.51
C ILE A 251 2.89 0.18 15.49
N LEU A 252 2.62 -1.14 15.54
CA LEU A 252 1.70 -1.80 14.61
C LEU A 252 0.26 -1.33 14.78
N ASP A 253 -0.12 -0.90 15.98
CA ASP A 253 -1.41 -0.27 16.23
C ASP A 253 -1.44 1.18 15.73
N ARG A 254 -0.37 1.96 15.93
CA ARG A 254 -0.40 3.40 15.65
C ARG A 254 -0.10 3.80 14.22
N VAL A 255 0.70 3.04 13.47
CA VAL A 255 1.11 3.43 12.11
C VAL A 255 0.49 2.50 11.08
N MET A 256 -0.47 3.01 10.30
CA MET A 256 -1.17 2.24 9.26
C MET A 256 -1.07 2.91 7.89
N GLY A 257 -1.18 2.11 6.83
CA GLY A 257 -1.28 2.66 5.49
C GLY A 257 -2.02 1.77 4.50
N MET A 258 -2.37 2.37 3.37
CA MET A 258 -2.96 1.64 2.24
C MET A 258 -2.52 2.24 0.92
N ASP A 259 -2.54 1.41 -0.12
CA ASP A 259 -2.39 1.85 -1.49
C ASP A 259 -3.11 0.85 -2.42
N ILE A 260 -3.60 1.32 -3.57
CA ILE A 260 -4.24 0.46 -4.58
C ILE A 260 -3.21 -0.09 -5.59
N HIS A 261 -2.01 0.48 -5.65
CA HIS A 261 -0.92 0.00 -6.49
C HIS A 261 -0.27 -1.26 -5.87
N PRO A 262 -0.33 -2.44 -6.53
CA PRO A 262 0.13 -3.69 -5.93
C PRO A 262 1.61 -3.73 -5.53
N LEU A 263 2.49 -3.23 -6.41
CA LEU A 263 3.93 -3.14 -6.10
C LEU A 263 4.23 -2.16 -4.97
N ALA A 264 3.53 -1.02 -4.91
CA ALA A 264 3.71 0.00 -3.88
C ALA A 264 3.49 -0.61 -2.49
N VAL A 265 2.40 -1.37 -2.31
CA VAL A 265 2.11 -2.10 -1.06
C VAL A 265 3.23 -3.09 -0.69
N THR A 266 3.77 -3.82 -1.67
CA THR A 266 4.88 -4.76 -1.43
C THR A 266 6.14 -4.04 -0.95
N VAL A 267 6.47 -2.92 -1.60
CA VAL A 267 7.62 -2.08 -1.24
C VAL A 267 7.40 -1.40 0.12
N ALA A 268 6.20 -0.87 0.38
CA ALA A 268 5.82 -0.25 1.64
C ALA A 268 5.89 -1.23 2.81
N ARG A 269 5.38 -2.46 2.66
CA ARG A 269 5.54 -3.52 3.68
C ARG A 269 7.01 -3.82 3.94
N THR A 270 7.84 -3.84 2.90
CA THR A 270 9.27 -4.09 3.04
C THR A 270 9.94 -2.93 3.80
N ASN A 271 9.71 -1.69 3.40
CA ASN A 271 10.25 -0.52 4.09
C ASN A 271 9.74 -0.40 5.53
N TYR A 272 8.47 -0.73 5.79
CA TYR A 272 7.90 -0.83 7.14
C TYR A 272 8.66 -1.86 7.97
N LEU A 273 8.84 -3.07 7.44
CA LEU A 273 9.58 -4.15 8.10
C LEU A 273 11.03 -3.75 8.41
N LEU A 274 11.74 -3.15 7.45
CA LEU A 274 13.11 -2.65 7.66
C LEU A 274 13.15 -1.57 8.76
N SER A 275 12.11 -0.74 8.85
CA SER A 275 12.02 0.34 9.84
C SER A 275 11.73 -0.17 11.26
N LEU A 276 11.12 -1.35 11.41
CA LEU A 276 10.98 -2.01 12.71
C LEU A 276 12.33 -2.47 13.28
N GLY A 277 13.34 -2.64 12.42
CA GLY A 277 14.72 -2.91 12.85
C GLY A 277 14.84 -4.14 13.75
N SER A 278 15.49 -3.99 14.91
CA SER A 278 15.75 -5.10 15.83
C SER A 278 14.49 -5.70 16.46
N LEU A 279 13.35 -5.00 16.44
CA LEU A 279 12.09 -5.48 17.01
C LEU A 279 11.56 -6.76 16.33
N VAL A 280 11.99 -7.01 15.09
CA VAL A 280 11.53 -8.15 14.26
C VAL A 280 12.67 -9.07 13.80
N GLN A 281 13.92 -8.76 14.13
CA GLN A 281 15.07 -9.63 13.83
C GLN A 281 15.30 -10.71 14.90
N GLY A 282 14.72 -10.52 16.09
CA GLY A 282 14.78 -11.46 17.20
C GLY A 282 13.52 -12.31 17.36
N VAL A 283 13.36 -12.92 18.54
CA VAL A 283 12.11 -13.60 18.88
C VAL A 283 11.04 -12.55 19.20
N HIS A 284 9.95 -12.56 18.45
CA HIS A 284 8.78 -11.73 18.68
C HIS A 284 7.50 -12.56 18.56
N VAL A 285 6.36 -11.99 18.95
CA VAL A 285 5.06 -12.62 18.69
C VAL A 285 4.71 -12.54 17.21
N PRO A 286 3.84 -13.42 16.69
CA PRO A 286 3.33 -13.26 15.34
C PRO A 286 2.70 -11.89 15.13
N VAL A 287 3.04 -11.23 14.02
CA VAL A 287 2.59 -9.88 13.70
C VAL A 287 2.03 -9.78 12.28
N LEU A 288 1.19 -8.77 12.10
CA LEU A 288 0.67 -8.34 10.82
C LEU A 288 1.18 -6.93 10.54
N LEU A 289 1.80 -6.72 9.39
CA LEU A 289 2.21 -5.41 8.93
C LEU A 289 0.97 -4.63 8.47
N PRO A 290 0.64 -3.48 9.08
CA PRO A 290 -0.61 -2.75 8.85
C PRO A 290 -0.57 -1.89 7.58
N VAL A 291 -0.20 -2.52 6.46
CA VAL A 291 -0.15 -1.92 5.12
C VAL A 291 -0.99 -2.76 4.19
N TYR A 292 -2.05 -2.18 3.62
CA TYR A 292 -3.10 -2.94 2.92
C TYR A 292 -3.25 -2.54 1.46
N LEU A 293 -3.51 -3.53 0.60
CA LEU A 293 -3.96 -3.30 -0.77
C LEU A 293 -5.41 -2.82 -0.75
N SER A 294 -5.61 -1.51 -0.67
CA SER A 294 -6.92 -0.88 -0.57
C SER A 294 -6.88 0.54 -1.10
N GLY A 295 -8.03 1.04 -1.56
CA GLY A 295 -8.25 2.43 -1.93
C GLY A 295 -9.31 3.10 -1.04
N PRO A 296 -9.40 4.44 -1.07
CA PRO A 296 -10.38 5.19 -0.29
C PRO A 296 -11.83 4.78 -0.58
N ILE A 297 -12.63 4.59 0.49
CA ILE A 297 -14.01 4.06 0.44
C ILE A 297 -14.93 4.85 -0.50
N ALA A 298 -14.78 6.18 -0.56
CA ALA A 298 -15.76 7.06 -1.22
C ALA A 298 -15.44 7.32 -2.70
N THR A 299 -14.38 6.73 -3.25
CA THR A 299 -14.17 6.83 -4.68
C THR A 299 -15.06 5.81 -5.40
N ALA A 300 -15.77 6.28 -6.42
CA ALA A 300 -16.25 5.46 -7.54
C ALA A 300 -15.10 4.74 -8.31
N ARG A 301 -13.94 4.54 -7.66
CA ARG A 301 -12.64 4.11 -8.20
C ARG A 301 -11.91 3.09 -7.34
N ASN A 302 -12.46 2.58 -6.24
CA ASN A 302 -12.14 1.19 -5.89
C ASN A 302 -12.70 0.38 -7.06
N PRO A 303 -11.88 -0.27 -7.91
CA PRO A 303 -12.40 -1.16 -8.92
C PRO A 303 -13.10 -2.29 -8.17
N GLY A 304 -14.40 -2.15 -7.95
CA GLY A 304 -15.16 -3.14 -7.24
C GLY A 304 -16.14 -2.70 -6.18
N SER A 305 -15.98 -1.55 -5.52
CA SER A 305 -16.78 -1.29 -4.32
C SER A 305 -18.02 -0.44 -4.52
N SER A 306 -19.17 -1.03 -4.27
CA SER A 306 -20.44 -0.33 -4.03
C SER A 306 -21.02 -0.77 -2.68
N VAL A 307 -21.58 0.18 -1.93
CA VAL A 307 -22.35 -0.11 -0.72
C VAL A 307 -23.77 -0.44 -1.16
N LEU A 308 -24.18 -1.69 -0.98
CA LEU A 308 -25.57 -2.07 -1.17
C LEU A 308 -26.26 -2.09 0.18
N SER A 309 -27.09 -1.07 0.44
CA SER A 309 -28.03 -1.10 1.57
C SER A 309 -29.28 -1.89 1.14
N ASN A 310 -29.16 -3.21 1.07
CA ASN A 310 -30.21 -4.11 0.55
C ASN A 310 -31.36 -4.38 1.55
N GLY A 311 -31.64 -3.47 2.49
CA GLY A 311 -32.65 -3.68 3.54
C GLY A 311 -32.28 -4.79 4.55
N GLY A 312 -31.02 -5.26 4.52
CA GLY A 312 -30.46 -6.17 5.52
C GLY A 312 -30.14 -5.47 6.85
N PRO A 313 -29.86 -6.24 7.92
CA PRO A 313 -29.60 -5.70 9.27
C PRO A 313 -28.28 -4.93 9.38
N GLU A 314 -27.37 -5.07 8.41
CA GLU A 314 -26.09 -4.36 8.35
C GLU A 314 -25.71 -4.06 6.88
N PRO A 315 -24.84 -3.06 6.62
CA PRO A 315 -24.32 -2.79 5.29
C PRO A 315 -23.54 -3.98 4.71
N VAL A 316 -23.57 -4.11 3.38
CA VAL A 316 -22.76 -5.08 2.65
C VAL A 316 -21.90 -4.35 1.62
N TYR A 317 -20.60 -4.58 1.71
CA TYR A 317 -19.60 -4.05 0.79
C TYR A 317 -19.42 -5.03 -0.37
N THR A 318 -19.57 -4.53 -1.59
CA THR A 318 -19.39 -5.32 -2.81
C THR A 318 -17.96 -5.15 -3.33
N PHE A 319 -17.40 -6.14 -4.03
CA PHE A 319 -16.08 -6.07 -4.70
C PHE A 319 -16.15 -6.78 -6.06
N HIS A 320 -16.05 -6.04 -7.16
CA HIS A 320 -16.11 -6.56 -8.54
C HIS A 320 -14.78 -7.14 -9.02
N THR A 321 -14.88 -8.11 -9.94
CA THR A 321 -13.75 -8.63 -10.71
C THR A 321 -13.41 -7.72 -11.91
N GLU A 322 -12.29 -7.98 -12.58
CA GLU A 322 -11.89 -7.37 -13.86
C GLU A 322 -13.04 -7.17 -14.88
N THR A 323 -13.88 -8.20 -15.05
CA THR A 323 -14.98 -8.20 -16.03
C THR A 323 -16.21 -7.44 -15.56
N ARG A 324 -16.29 -7.08 -14.26
CA ARG A 324 -17.48 -6.57 -13.56
C ARG A 324 -18.72 -7.47 -13.60
N GLU A 325 -18.63 -8.64 -14.22
CA GLU A 325 -19.73 -9.62 -14.32
C GLU A 325 -19.93 -10.35 -12.99
N GLU A 326 -18.86 -10.55 -12.22
CA GLU A 326 -18.91 -11.16 -10.91
C GLU A 326 -18.57 -10.15 -9.81
N MET A 327 -19.18 -10.38 -8.65
CA MET A 327 -19.02 -9.54 -7.47
C MET A 327 -18.92 -10.40 -6.22
N PHE A 328 -17.99 -10.08 -5.34
CA PHE A 328 -17.87 -10.61 -4.00
C PHE A 328 -18.53 -9.67 -3.00
N GLN A 329 -18.99 -10.20 -1.88
CA GLN A 329 -19.67 -9.42 -0.86
C GLN A 329 -19.08 -9.69 0.52
N VAL A 330 -18.82 -8.63 1.27
CA VAL A 330 -18.32 -8.72 2.65
C VAL A 330 -19.26 -7.90 3.53
N PRO A 331 -19.89 -8.51 4.55
CA PRO A 331 -20.76 -7.79 5.48
C PRO A 331 -19.94 -6.84 6.36
N ASP A 332 -20.58 -5.79 6.85
CA ASP A 332 -19.93 -4.77 7.65
C ASP A 332 -19.24 -5.29 8.93
N SER A 333 -19.87 -6.23 9.63
CA SER A 333 -19.29 -6.91 10.80
C SER A 333 -17.96 -7.62 10.53
N VAL A 334 -17.67 -7.94 9.26
CA VAL A 334 -16.38 -8.48 8.82
C VAL A 334 -15.48 -7.36 8.28
N ALA A 335 -15.99 -6.51 7.38
CA ALA A 335 -15.19 -5.45 6.73
C ALA A 335 -14.64 -4.41 7.72
N SER A 336 -15.34 -4.15 8.81
CA SER A 336 -14.96 -3.17 9.82
C SER A 336 -14.13 -3.72 10.98
N ASN A 337 -13.64 -4.95 10.88
CA ASN A 337 -12.81 -5.59 11.90
C ASN A 337 -11.62 -6.29 11.24
N LEU A 338 -10.41 -5.77 11.42
CA LEU A 338 -9.18 -6.35 10.84
C LEU A 338 -8.96 -7.79 11.30
N GLU A 339 -9.17 -8.11 12.58
CA GLU A 339 -9.01 -9.48 13.07
C GLU A 339 -10.00 -10.44 12.38
N SER A 340 -11.22 -9.98 12.07
CA SER A 340 -12.17 -10.75 11.28
C SER A 340 -11.68 -10.98 9.85
N LEU A 341 -11.17 -9.93 9.19
CA LEU A 341 -10.60 -10.06 7.84
C LEU A 341 -9.44 -11.05 7.84
N ASP A 342 -8.48 -10.88 8.75
CA ASP A 342 -7.32 -11.73 8.82
C ASP A 342 -7.69 -13.18 9.17
N TRP A 343 -8.49 -13.38 10.22
CA TRP A 343 -8.81 -14.70 10.73
C TRP A 343 -9.76 -15.50 9.82
N LEU A 344 -10.82 -14.87 9.29
CA LEU A 344 -11.80 -15.57 8.45
C LEU A 344 -11.21 -15.92 7.09
N PHE A 345 -10.50 -14.98 6.45
CA PHE A 345 -9.87 -15.26 5.16
C PHE A 345 -8.66 -16.17 5.29
N ALA A 346 -7.90 -16.17 6.39
CA ALA A 346 -6.84 -17.16 6.63
C ALA A 346 -7.39 -18.60 6.80
N ARG A 347 -8.65 -18.75 7.22
CA ARG A 347 -9.30 -20.08 7.34
C ARG A 347 -9.86 -20.59 6.02
N LEU A 348 -10.26 -19.68 5.15
CA LEU A 348 -10.93 -20.00 3.89
C LEU A 348 -10.14 -20.96 2.97
N PRO A 349 -8.80 -20.87 2.84
CA PRO A 349 -8.01 -21.83 2.05
C PRO A 349 -8.25 -23.30 2.39
N ASN A 350 -8.56 -23.64 3.65
CA ASN A 350 -8.86 -25.01 4.05
C ASN A 350 -10.18 -25.51 3.45
N TYR A 351 -11.17 -24.63 3.29
CA TYR A 351 -12.44 -24.95 2.65
C TYR A 351 -12.27 -25.03 1.13
N LEU A 352 -11.48 -24.13 0.52
CA LEU A 352 -11.19 -24.17 -0.92
C LEU A 352 -10.48 -25.47 -1.34
N ARG A 353 -9.40 -25.85 -0.64
CA ARG A 353 -8.71 -27.15 -0.84
C ARG A 353 -9.61 -28.35 -0.55
N GLY A 354 -10.46 -28.22 0.47
CA GLY A 354 -11.47 -29.24 0.80
C GLY A 354 -12.49 -29.44 -0.33
N ALA A 355 -12.87 -28.36 -1.01
CA ALA A 355 -13.75 -28.41 -2.17
C ALA A 355 -13.05 -29.04 -3.38
N GLU A 356 -11.80 -28.71 -3.67
CA GLU A 356 -11.01 -29.34 -4.74
C GLU A 356 -10.86 -30.86 -4.54
N THR A 357 -10.46 -31.28 -3.34
CA THR A 357 -10.25 -32.71 -3.02
C THR A 357 -11.52 -33.54 -3.20
N ARG A 358 -12.70 -32.92 -3.03
CA ARG A 358 -14.00 -33.60 -3.18
C ARG A 358 -14.62 -33.39 -4.57
N GLY A 359 -14.37 -32.23 -5.18
CA GLY A 359 -14.87 -31.78 -6.48
C GLY A 359 -14.19 -32.44 -7.68
N SER A 360 -13.00 -33.03 -7.49
CA SER A 360 -12.40 -33.97 -8.46
C SER A 360 -13.27 -35.23 -8.75
N LYS A 361 -14.46 -35.33 -8.13
CA LYS A 361 -15.51 -36.33 -8.42
C LYS A 361 -16.77 -35.77 -9.12
N GLY A 362 -16.83 -34.48 -9.43
CA GLY A 362 -17.97 -33.86 -10.16
C GLY A 362 -19.28 -33.81 -9.37
N ASP A 363 -19.21 -33.68 -8.04
CA ASP A 363 -20.35 -33.82 -7.14
C ASP A 363 -20.73 -32.47 -6.48
N ASP A 364 -21.82 -31.85 -6.95
CA ASP A 364 -22.36 -30.60 -6.40
C ASP A 364 -22.72 -30.75 -4.90
N GLU A 365 -23.04 -31.96 -4.43
CA GLU A 365 -23.28 -32.22 -3.00
C GLU A 365 -22.03 -32.01 -2.16
N ALA A 366 -20.84 -32.25 -2.71
CA ALA A 366 -19.59 -32.10 -2.00
C ALA A 366 -19.20 -30.63 -1.77
N ALA A 367 -19.41 -29.77 -2.77
CA ALA A 367 -19.23 -28.33 -2.63
C ALA A 367 -20.21 -27.75 -1.60
N GLN A 368 -21.48 -28.19 -1.64
CA GLN A 368 -22.48 -27.79 -0.66
C GLN A 368 -22.12 -28.23 0.76
N ALA A 369 -21.54 -29.44 0.94
CA ALA A 369 -21.10 -29.90 2.24
C ALA A 369 -19.96 -29.05 2.83
N VAL A 370 -19.02 -28.58 1.98
CA VAL A 370 -17.96 -27.65 2.38
C VAL A 370 -18.54 -26.30 2.81
N LEU A 371 -19.50 -25.76 2.04
CA LEU A 371 -20.18 -24.51 2.36
C LEU A 371 -20.98 -24.61 3.67
N ASN A 372 -21.67 -25.72 3.90
CA ASN A 372 -22.38 -25.97 5.16
C ASN A 372 -21.42 -26.04 6.35
N ALA A 373 -20.25 -26.65 6.19
CA ALA A 373 -19.21 -26.67 7.22
C ALA A 373 -18.65 -25.27 7.50
N TYR A 374 -18.49 -24.45 6.47
CA TYR A 374 -18.08 -23.05 6.61
C TYR A 374 -19.15 -22.23 7.33
N TYR A 375 -20.43 -22.35 6.93
CA TYR A 375 -21.55 -21.70 7.64
C TYR A 375 -21.55 -22.03 9.12
N ASN A 376 -21.48 -23.33 9.48
CA ASN A 376 -21.46 -23.78 10.86
C ASN A 376 -20.27 -23.20 11.65
N TYR A 377 -19.11 -23.05 11.01
CA TYR A 377 -17.97 -22.39 11.62
C TYR A 377 -18.23 -20.90 11.88
N LEU A 378 -18.85 -20.19 10.93
CA LEU A 378 -19.13 -18.75 11.06
C LEU A 378 -20.10 -18.45 12.21
N VAL A 379 -21.18 -19.24 12.32
CA VAL A 379 -22.24 -19.04 13.34
C VAL A 379 -21.96 -19.70 14.69
N ALA A 380 -20.84 -20.43 14.81
CA ALA A 380 -20.41 -21.00 16.08
C ALA A 380 -19.53 -20.02 16.88
N PRO A 381 -19.65 -19.98 18.22
CA PRO A 381 -18.70 -19.31 19.09
C PRO A 381 -17.30 -19.95 18.97
N LYS A 382 -16.26 -19.12 19.04
CA LYS A 382 -14.86 -19.52 18.82
C LYS A 382 -14.02 -19.11 20.04
N LEU A 383 -14.31 -19.70 21.20
CA LEU A 383 -13.85 -19.31 22.56
C LEU A 383 -12.32 -19.22 22.80
N ARG A 384 -11.47 -19.42 21.78
CA ARG A 384 -10.00 -19.34 21.84
C ARG A 384 -9.40 -18.77 20.56
N THR A 385 -10.11 -17.85 19.92
CA THR A 385 -9.67 -17.17 18.70
C THR A 385 -9.84 -15.67 18.86
N PRO A 386 -9.13 -14.85 18.08
CA PRO A 386 -9.27 -13.38 18.11
C PRO A 386 -10.73 -12.91 17.92
N ILE A 387 -11.54 -13.67 17.18
CA ILE A 387 -12.96 -13.40 16.95
C ILE A 387 -13.88 -14.40 17.68
N PRO A 388 -14.06 -14.28 19.01
CA PRO A 388 -14.79 -15.27 19.80
C PRO A 388 -16.29 -15.31 19.48
N GLU A 389 -16.86 -14.17 19.09
CA GLU A 389 -18.28 -14.04 18.82
C GLU A 389 -18.67 -14.63 17.45
N PRO A 390 -19.82 -15.32 17.36
CA PRO A 390 -20.33 -15.80 16.08
C PRO A 390 -20.82 -14.65 15.21
N LEU A 391 -20.74 -14.83 13.88
CA LEU A 391 -21.39 -13.91 12.96
C LEU A 391 -22.92 -14.03 13.07
N SER A 392 -23.61 -12.93 12.76
CA SER A 392 -25.06 -12.96 12.52
C SER A 392 -25.39 -13.94 11.40
N ARG A 393 -26.60 -14.51 11.39
CA ARG A 393 -27.01 -15.41 10.29
C ARG A 393 -26.90 -14.72 8.93
N PHE A 394 -27.29 -13.45 8.87
CA PHE A 394 -27.18 -12.62 7.67
C PHE A 394 -25.73 -12.44 7.19
N ALA A 395 -24.80 -12.10 8.10
CA ALA A 395 -23.39 -11.98 7.76
C ALA A 395 -22.80 -13.32 7.34
N ALA A 396 -23.17 -14.42 8.02
CA ALA A 396 -22.74 -15.76 7.68
C ALA A 396 -23.23 -16.20 6.29
N ASP A 397 -24.51 -15.95 5.96
CA ASP A 397 -25.08 -16.23 4.64
C ASP A 397 -24.35 -15.44 3.53
N THR A 398 -24.05 -14.16 3.80
CA THR A 398 -23.27 -13.30 2.88
C THR A 398 -21.87 -13.86 2.65
N MET A 399 -21.17 -14.24 3.72
CA MET A 399 -19.83 -14.83 3.64
C MET A 399 -19.82 -16.21 2.94
N VAL A 400 -20.87 -17.02 3.11
CA VAL A 400 -21.04 -18.31 2.40
C VAL A 400 -21.28 -18.10 0.91
N ALA A 401 -22.12 -17.12 0.54
CA ALA A 401 -22.32 -16.76 -0.87
C ALA A 401 -21.00 -16.31 -1.53
N THR A 402 -20.18 -15.55 -0.81
CA THR A 402 -18.82 -15.18 -1.24
C THR A 402 -17.90 -16.39 -1.34
N ALA A 403 -17.90 -17.27 -0.35
CA ALA A 403 -17.09 -18.50 -0.37
C ALA A 403 -17.45 -19.42 -1.55
N ALA A 404 -18.73 -19.51 -1.92
CA ALA A 404 -19.16 -20.31 -3.07
C ALA A 404 -18.53 -19.82 -4.39
N LYS A 405 -18.50 -18.50 -4.60
CA LYS A 405 -17.83 -17.87 -5.75
C LYS A 405 -16.32 -18.12 -5.73
N LEU A 406 -15.70 -18.01 -4.56
CA LEU A 406 -14.27 -18.26 -4.38
C LEU A 406 -13.89 -19.72 -4.64
N ILE A 407 -14.73 -20.69 -4.27
CA ILE A 407 -14.55 -22.10 -4.63
C ILE A 407 -14.53 -22.25 -6.15
N ASN A 408 -15.50 -21.68 -6.85
CA ASN A 408 -15.55 -21.78 -8.31
C ASN A 408 -14.31 -21.19 -8.97
N ARG A 409 -13.84 -20.03 -8.50
CA ARG A 409 -12.59 -19.41 -9.01
C ARG A 409 -11.36 -20.23 -8.68
N TYR A 410 -11.26 -20.77 -7.46
CA TYR A 410 -10.16 -21.64 -7.04
C TYR A 410 -10.02 -22.85 -7.99
N LEU A 411 -11.14 -23.54 -8.27
CA LEU A 411 -11.20 -24.69 -9.17
C LEU A 411 -10.87 -24.35 -10.63
N GLN A 412 -11.03 -23.08 -11.04
CA GLN A 412 -10.66 -22.58 -12.37
C GLN A 412 -9.18 -22.14 -12.45
N GLY A 413 -8.39 -22.39 -11.41
CA GLY A 413 -6.95 -22.07 -11.40
C GLY A 413 -6.60 -20.68 -10.88
N ALA A 414 -7.55 -19.97 -10.24
CA ALA A 414 -7.25 -18.68 -9.61
C ALA A 414 -6.32 -18.79 -8.39
N GLY A 415 -6.18 -19.98 -7.81
CA GLY A 415 -5.44 -20.17 -6.56
C GLY A 415 -6.05 -19.37 -5.41
N LEU A 416 -5.22 -18.88 -4.50
CA LEU A 416 -5.62 -18.10 -3.33
C LEU A 416 -5.58 -16.58 -3.58
N PHE A 417 -5.50 -16.15 -4.84
CA PHE A 417 -5.47 -14.75 -5.25
C PHE A 417 -6.69 -13.95 -4.76
N TRP A 418 -7.91 -14.44 -4.98
CA TRP A 418 -9.12 -13.73 -4.56
C TRP A 418 -9.31 -13.64 -3.04
N PRO A 419 -9.01 -14.69 -2.24
CA PRO A 419 -8.91 -14.55 -0.78
C PRO A 419 -7.94 -13.45 -0.34
N PHE A 420 -6.77 -13.33 -0.99
CA PHE A 420 -5.81 -12.25 -0.72
C PHE A 420 -6.43 -10.87 -0.99
N ILE A 421 -7.09 -10.67 -2.14
CA ILE A 421 -7.77 -9.42 -2.48
C ILE A 421 -8.84 -9.07 -1.43
N LEU A 422 -9.72 -10.00 -1.08
CA LEU A 422 -10.86 -9.75 -0.18
C LEU A 422 -10.48 -9.59 1.28
N LYS A 423 -9.29 -10.07 1.68
CA LYS A 423 -8.71 -9.79 3.00
C LYS A 423 -8.22 -8.34 3.10
N ASN A 424 -7.66 -7.79 2.02
CA ASN A 424 -6.99 -6.49 2.04
C ASN A 424 -7.91 -5.33 1.65
N LEU A 425 -8.72 -5.49 0.60
CA LEU A 425 -9.51 -4.42 0.01
C LEU A 425 -10.48 -3.74 1.00
N PRO A 426 -11.15 -4.46 1.94
CA PRO A 426 -12.03 -3.84 2.93
C PRO A 426 -11.31 -3.05 4.04
N ALA A 427 -9.98 -3.07 4.13
CA ALA A 427 -9.24 -2.42 5.23
C ALA A 427 -9.54 -0.92 5.36
N SER A 428 -9.85 -0.24 4.25
CA SER A 428 -10.27 1.16 4.27
C SER A 428 -11.54 1.40 5.11
N VAL A 429 -12.49 0.45 5.13
CA VAL A 429 -13.71 0.48 5.97
C VAL A 429 -13.36 0.53 7.45
N TYR A 430 -12.46 -0.34 7.89
CA TYR A 430 -11.94 -0.32 9.26
C TYR A 430 -11.26 1.01 9.57
N MET A 431 -10.36 1.48 8.69
CA MET A 431 -9.60 2.71 8.90
C MET A 431 -10.51 3.94 9.03
N ALA A 432 -11.59 4.03 8.22
CA ALA A 432 -12.54 5.13 8.30
C ALA A 432 -13.37 5.14 9.60
N ARG A 433 -13.53 3.98 10.25
CA ARG A 433 -14.18 3.87 11.56
C ARG A 433 -13.22 4.13 12.71
N ARG A 434 -12.00 3.61 12.60
CA ARG A 434 -10.93 3.79 13.59
C ARG A 434 -10.60 5.27 13.77
N LYS A 435 -10.47 5.99 12.65
CA LYS A 435 -9.96 7.37 12.57
C LYS A 435 -8.53 7.50 13.13
N PHE A 436 -7.84 8.59 12.80
CA PHE A 436 -6.42 8.78 13.09
C PHE A 436 -6.11 10.20 13.53
N ASP A 437 -5.10 10.37 14.38
CA ASP A 437 -4.66 11.68 14.86
C ASP A 437 -3.92 12.45 13.78
N LEU A 438 -3.11 11.75 13.00
CA LEU A 438 -2.38 12.27 11.85
C LEU A 438 -2.80 11.55 10.57
N VAL A 439 -3.17 12.32 9.54
CA VAL A 439 -3.37 11.81 8.18
C VAL A 439 -2.38 12.51 7.26
N VAL A 440 -1.38 11.75 6.79
CA VAL A 440 -0.32 12.24 5.91
C VAL A 440 -0.43 11.58 4.54
N SER A 441 -0.09 12.29 3.47
CA SER A 441 -0.11 11.68 2.13
C SER A 441 0.70 12.50 1.16
N ASN A 442 1.13 11.86 0.08
CA ASN A 442 1.40 12.54 -1.17
C ASN A 442 0.11 12.62 -1.98
N LEU A 443 -0.03 13.64 -2.83
CA LEU A 443 -1.16 13.70 -3.75
C LEU A 443 -1.11 12.49 -4.71
N CYS A 444 -1.99 11.50 -4.52
CA CYS A 444 -2.15 10.44 -5.52
C CYS A 444 -2.76 11.02 -6.81
N GLN A 445 -2.34 10.53 -7.98
CA GLN A 445 -2.61 11.18 -9.26
C GLN A 445 -4.11 11.40 -9.55
N PRO A 446 -4.54 12.60 -9.99
CA PRO A 446 -5.91 12.82 -10.43
C PRO A 446 -6.21 12.03 -11.72
N VAL A 447 -7.42 11.48 -11.85
CA VAL A 447 -7.96 11.08 -13.17
C VAL A 447 -8.25 12.37 -13.91
N THR A 448 -7.49 12.67 -14.95
CA THR A 448 -7.91 13.65 -15.94
C THR A 448 -9.03 13.02 -16.76
N ALA A 449 -10.17 13.71 -16.85
CA ALA A 449 -11.34 13.28 -17.63
C ALA A 449 -11.11 13.26 -19.15
N GLU A 450 -9.87 13.40 -19.63
CA GLU A 450 -9.54 13.52 -21.06
C GLU A 450 -9.28 12.16 -21.75
N ALA A 451 -9.37 11.04 -21.04
CA ALA A 451 -9.22 9.71 -21.64
C ALA A 451 -10.54 9.12 -22.21
N SER A 452 -11.67 9.83 -22.20
CA SER A 452 -12.89 9.38 -22.88
C SER A 452 -12.91 9.84 -24.34
N GLY A 453 -12.02 9.25 -25.16
CA GLY A 453 -12.05 9.37 -26.61
C GLY A 453 -13.05 8.39 -27.24
N SER A 454 -14.21 8.89 -27.63
CA SER A 454 -15.17 8.31 -28.59
C SER A 454 -15.87 6.98 -28.25
N GLY A 455 -16.93 7.08 -27.44
CA GLY A 455 -18.06 6.14 -27.44
C GLY A 455 -19.30 6.89 -27.01
N LYS A 456 -20.30 7.04 -27.90
CA LYS A 456 -21.57 7.72 -27.57
C LYS A 456 -22.28 6.96 -26.45
N GLU A 457 -22.30 7.52 -25.25
CA GLU A 457 -23.22 7.10 -24.19
C GLU A 457 -24.53 7.88 -24.31
N ASP A 458 -25.62 7.14 -24.51
CA ASP A 458 -26.99 7.63 -24.32
C ASP A 458 -27.19 8.03 -22.86
N ARG A 459 -27.27 9.34 -22.64
CA ARG A 459 -27.66 9.92 -21.35
C ARG A 459 -29.16 9.73 -21.13
N LEU A 460 -29.54 8.74 -20.33
CA LEU A 460 -30.82 8.72 -19.63
C LEU A 460 -30.61 9.37 -18.25
N GLY A 461 -30.93 10.66 -18.14
CA GLY A 461 -30.93 11.38 -16.88
C GLY A 461 -32.14 11.02 -16.01
N PRO A 462 -32.04 11.05 -14.67
CA PRO A 462 -33.22 11.00 -13.82
C PRO A 462 -33.81 12.40 -13.68
N THR A 463 -35.06 12.54 -14.11
CA THR A 463 -35.92 13.69 -13.82
C THR A 463 -36.19 13.80 -12.32
N ALA A 464 -35.87 14.95 -11.76
CA ALA A 464 -36.27 15.37 -10.41
C ALA A 464 -37.80 15.44 -10.27
N ALA A 465 -38.33 14.91 -9.19
CA ALA A 465 -39.60 15.33 -8.61
C ALA A 465 -39.50 15.32 -7.09
N ALA A 466 -39.59 16.52 -6.53
CA ALA A 466 -39.54 16.81 -5.10
C ALA A 466 -40.74 16.24 -4.34
N SER A 467 -40.50 15.71 -3.15
CA SER A 467 -41.40 15.87 -2.01
C SER A 467 -40.60 15.66 -0.71
N GLY A 468 -40.77 16.60 0.22
CA GLY A 468 -39.89 16.80 1.37
C GLY A 468 -40.09 15.82 2.52
N GLY A 469 -39.05 15.73 3.33
CA GLY A 469 -39.01 15.08 4.63
C GLY A 469 -37.62 15.26 5.22
N GLU A 470 -37.49 16.17 6.18
CA GLU A 470 -36.24 16.43 6.91
C GLU A 470 -35.92 15.25 7.84
N SER A 471 -34.80 14.56 7.63
CA SER A 471 -34.04 13.89 8.70
C SER A 471 -32.65 13.45 8.21
N GLY A 472 -31.59 13.92 8.88
CA GLY A 472 -30.22 13.37 8.81
C GLY A 472 -29.40 13.77 7.58
N ARG A 473 -28.74 14.93 7.61
CA ARG A 473 -27.71 15.28 6.62
C ARG A 473 -26.44 14.46 6.85
N GLU A 474 -26.32 13.33 6.15
CA GLU A 474 -25.01 12.89 5.70
C GLU A 474 -24.55 13.87 4.61
N ALA A 475 -23.32 14.37 4.70
CA ALA A 475 -22.78 15.30 3.74
C ALA A 475 -22.53 14.57 2.42
N GLU A 476 -23.48 14.63 1.48
CA GLU A 476 -23.23 14.29 0.09
C GLU A 476 -22.20 15.27 -0.49
N ILE A 477 -20.95 14.83 -0.56
CA ILE A 477 -19.89 15.53 -1.31
C ILE A 477 -20.21 15.33 -2.78
N SER A 478 -20.73 16.37 -3.44
CA SER A 478 -20.85 16.39 -4.89
C SER A 478 -19.43 16.39 -5.49
N PRO A 479 -19.13 15.56 -6.51
CA PRO A 479 -17.82 15.58 -7.18
C PRO A 479 -17.62 16.98 -7.80
N GLY A 480 -16.60 17.71 -7.35
CA GLY A 480 -16.21 18.97 -7.95
C GLY A 480 -15.35 18.73 -9.18
N ASP A 481 -15.14 19.77 -9.99
CA ASP A 481 -14.20 19.76 -11.11
C ASP A 481 -12.71 19.77 -10.65
N ASP A 482 -12.41 19.44 -9.39
CA ASP A 482 -11.09 19.49 -8.74
C ASP A 482 -10.69 18.13 -8.10
N PRO A 483 -10.17 17.18 -8.89
CA PRO A 483 -9.83 15.83 -8.41
C PRO A 483 -8.68 15.78 -7.39
N ALA A 484 -7.84 16.80 -7.28
CA ALA A 484 -6.79 16.88 -6.27
C ALA A 484 -7.32 17.44 -4.95
N GLY A 485 -8.12 18.50 -5.02
CA GLY A 485 -8.71 19.13 -3.84
C GLY A 485 -9.82 18.32 -3.18
N ASP A 486 -10.50 17.51 -3.97
CA ASP A 486 -11.48 16.56 -3.49
C ASP A 486 -10.81 15.46 -2.65
N ARG A 487 -9.60 15.00 -3.00
CA ARG A 487 -8.92 13.88 -2.29
C ARG A 487 -8.40 14.24 -0.91
N TRP A 488 -7.72 15.38 -0.75
CA TRP A 488 -7.26 15.79 0.58
C TRP A 488 -8.44 16.04 1.54
N SER A 489 -9.50 16.63 1.01
CA SER A 489 -10.75 16.84 1.74
C SER A 489 -11.44 15.51 2.08
N GLU A 490 -11.46 14.56 1.15
CA GLU A 490 -11.95 13.19 1.35
C GLU A 490 -11.17 12.49 2.46
N TYR A 491 -9.83 12.49 2.43
CA TYR A 491 -9.02 11.82 3.45
C TYR A 491 -9.19 12.46 4.82
N THR A 492 -9.23 13.78 4.87
CA THR A 492 -9.49 14.54 6.09
C THR A 492 -10.88 14.21 6.67
N ALA A 493 -11.91 14.13 5.83
CA ALA A 493 -13.27 13.80 6.28
C ALA A 493 -13.40 12.33 6.72
N LEU A 494 -12.85 11.40 5.93
CA LEU A 494 -13.02 9.97 6.14
C LEU A 494 -12.12 9.40 7.23
N TYR A 495 -10.91 9.89 7.41
CA TYR A 495 -9.92 9.22 8.26
C TYR A 495 -9.40 10.05 9.41
N LEU A 496 -9.48 11.39 9.37
CA LEU A 496 -8.94 12.20 10.46
C LEU A 496 -9.85 12.19 11.70
N ASN A 497 -9.28 12.26 12.89
CA ASN A 497 -9.97 12.55 14.15
C ASN A 497 -10.41 14.02 14.20
N ASP A 498 -11.37 14.36 15.06
CA ASP A 498 -11.88 15.75 15.15
C ASP A 498 -10.83 16.76 15.63
N ALA A 499 -9.90 16.31 16.48
CA ALA A 499 -8.74 17.10 16.93
C ALA A 499 -7.46 16.81 16.12
N GLY A 500 -7.56 16.01 15.05
CA GLY A 500 -6.41 15.55 14.29
C GLY A 500 -5.81 16.62 13.38
N ARG A 501 -4.60 16.34 12.90
CA ARG A 501 -3.84 17.16 11.95
C ARG A 501 -3.56 16.38 10.67
N THR A 502 -3.51 17.08 9.55
CA THR A 502 -3.21 16.47 8.25
C THR A 502 -2.10 17.21 7.54
N ALA A 503 -1.29 16.48 6.77
CA ALA A 503 -0.32 17.05 5.85
C ALA A 503 -0.41 16.40 4.46
N LEU A 504 -0.36 17.23 3.41
CA LEU A 504 -0.36 16.78 2.03
C LEU A 504 0.82 17.38 1.28
N ILE A 505 1.67 16.54 0.69
CA ILE A 505 2.71 16.99 -0.25
C ILE A 505 2.10 17.07 -1.65
N MET A 506 2.24 18.23 -2.29
CA MET A 506 1.74 18.47 -3.65
C MET A 506 2.62 19.44 -4.44
N PRO A 507 2.54 19.44 -5.78
CA PRO A 507 3.17 20.46 -6.61
C PRO A 507 2.77 21.88 -6.19
N PHE A 508 3.77 22.75 -6.04
CA PHE A 508 3.66 24.19 -5.86
C PHE A 508 3.57 24.88 -7.23
N ASP A 509 2.48 25.59 -7.49
CA ASP A 509 2.25 26.27 -8.77
C ASP A 509 2.61 27.77 -8.61
N ALA A 510 3.91 28.10 -8.79
CA ALA A 510 4.42 29.47 -8.59
C ALA A 510 4.05 30.48 -9.70
N GLN A 511 3.39 30.06 -10.79
CA GLN A 511 2.98 30.98 -11.87
C GLN A 511 1.60 31.62 -11.63
N ALA A 512 1.48 32.38 -10.55
CA ALA A 512 0.46 33.44 -10.46
C ALA A 512 0.91 34.74 -11.15
N SER A 513 2.18 34.84 -11.60
CA SER A 513 2.71 36.04 -12.27
C SER A 513 3.25 35.74 -13.67
N GLY A 514 2.43 36.04 -14.69
CA GLY A 514 2.85 36.47 -16.03
C GLY A 514 3.74 35.55 -16.87
N GLY A 515 3.15 34.91 -17.90
CA GLY A 515 3.91 34.37 -19.02
C GLY A 515 3.19 33.28 -19.80
N SER A 516 2.83 33.57 -21.05
CA SER A 516 2.24 32.60 -21.98
C SER A 516 3.26 31.53 -22.38
N GLY A 517 3.03 30.29 -21.97
CA GLY A 517 3.80 29.11 -22.39
C GLY A 517 3.23 27.86 -21.75
N ALA A 518 3.06 26.80 -22.53
CA ALA A 518 2.24 25.62 -22.21
C ALA A 518 2.67 24.85 -20.94
N VAL A 519 1.79 24.77 -19.95
CA VAL A 519 1.65 23.67 -18.97
C VAL A 519 0.15 23.60 -18.60
N THR A 520 -0.49 22.48 -18.95
CA THR A 520 -1.94 22.23 -18.90
C THR A 520 -2.28 21.34 -17.71
N GLY A 521 -3.13 21.80 -16.78
CA GLY A 521 -3.83 20.93 -15.80
C GLY A 521 -3.88 21.42 -14.35
N TYR A 522 -2.75 21.87 -13.77
CA TYR A 522 -2.67 22.17 -12.32
C TYR A 522 -3.12 23.60 -11.92
N LYS A 523 -3.14 24.53 -12.89
CA LYS A 523 -3.37 25.97 -12.69
C LYS A 523 -4.71 26.37 -12.05
N SER A 524 -5.71 25.48 -11.97
CA SER A 524 -7.02 25.78 -11.36
C SER A 524 -7.36 24.99 -10.10
N GLN A 525 -6.58 23.95 -9.76
CA GLN A 525 -6.90 23.00 -8.67
C GLN A 525 -6.23 23.37 -7.34
N ALA A 526 -5.13 24.12 -7.36
CA ALA A 526 -4.37 24.40 -6.14
C ALA A 526 -5.00 25.53 -5.29
N THR A 527 -5.66 26.51 -5.91
CA THR A 527 -6.21 27.71 -5.25
C THR A 527 -7.25 27.43 -4.15
N PRO A 528 -8.21 26.49 -4.31
CA PRO A 528 -9.15 26.14 -3.25
C PRO A 528 -8.50 25.39 -2.08
N LEU A 529 -7.42 24.63 -2.34
CA LEU A 529 -6.73 23.85 -1.30
C LEU A 529 -5.85 24.70 -0.42
N TYR A 530 -5.10 25.63 -1.00
CA TYR A 530 -4.34 26.61 -0.22
C TYR A 530 -5.27 27.35 0.76
N GLN A 531 -6.45 27.77 0.30
CA GLN A 531 -7.43 28.45 1.16
C GLN A 531 -7.97 27.59 2.32
N ARG A 532 -7.71 26.28 2.36
CA ARG A 532 -8.17 25.36 3.40
C ARG A 532 -7.06 24.96 4.38
N ALA A 533 -5.79 25.18 4.02
CA ALA A 533 -4.65 24.91 4.88
C ALA A 533 -4.56 25.98 5.98
N ASP A 534 -4.16 25.59 7.20
CA ASP A 534 -3.79 26.54 8.24
C ASP A 534 -2.32 26.98 8.11
N LYS A 535 -1.48 26.11 7.52
CA LYS A 535 -0.08 26.40 7.24
C LYS A 535 0.36 25.81 5.91
N VAL A 536 1.25 26.51 5.21
CA VAL A 536 1.90 26.04 3.98
C VAL A 536 3.41 26.02 4.18
N VAL A 537 4.04 24.88 3.93
CA VAL A 537 5.50 24.77 3.84
C VAL A 537 5.91 24.87 2.38
N ASP A 538 6.56 25.97 2.01
CA ASP A 538 7.09 26.21 0.67
C ASP A 538 8.48 25.55 0.53
N LEU A 539 8.59 24.60 -0.42
CA LEU A 539 9.82 23.87 -0.72
C LEU A 539 10.50 24.37 -1.99
N SER A 540 10.05 25.49 -2.58
CA SER A 540 10.59 26.03 -3.83
C SER A 540 12.08 26.42 -3.77
N GLY A 541 12.60 26.68 -2.57
CA GLY A 541 14.01 26.95 -2.35
C GLY A 541 14.85 25.74 -1.95
N VAL A 542 14.27 24.53 -1.95
CA VAL A 542 14.99 23.29 -1.66
C VAL A 542 15.48 22.66 -2.96
N ASP A 543 16.80 22.55 -3.09
CA ASP A 543 17.44 21.90 -4.24
C ASP A 543 17.34 20.38 -4.16
N GLY A 544 17.24 19.72 -5.31
CA GLY A 544 17.27 18.26 -5.43
C GLY A 544 15.90 17.57 -5.35
N LEU A 545 14.84 18.30 -4.96
CA LEU A 545 13.47 17.81 -5.13
C LEU A 545 13.14 17.69 -6.63
N SER A 546 12.62 16.53 -7.04
CA SER A 546 12.22 16.28 -8.43
C SER A 546 11.16 17.29 -8.89
N SER A 547 11.37 18.00 -9.99
CA SER A 547 10.42 19.01 -10.51
C SER A 547 9.01 18.45 -10.73
N PRO A 548 7.93 19.25 -10.50
CA PRO A 548 7.85 20.69 -10.18
C PRO A 548 8.25 21.06 -8.73
N PRO A 549 8.44 22.35 -8.38
CA PRO A 549 8.59 22.74 -6.98
C PRO A 549 7.40 22.20 -6.17
N TYR A 550 7.62 21.75 -4.95
CA TYR A 550 6.58 21.17 -4.09
C TYR A 550 6.24 22.09 -2.92
N CYS A 551 5.11 21.85 -2.29
CA CYS A 551 4.75 22.40 -1.00
C CYS A 551 4.11 21.33 -0.13
N VAL A 552 4.06 21.61 1.18
CA VAL A 552 3.28 20.82 2.13
C VAL A 552 2.13 21.68 2.61
N LEU A 553 0.90 21.21 2.39
CA LEU A 553 -0.30 21.80 2.98
C LEU A 553 -0.55 21.14 4.32
N ILE A 554 -0.74 21.94 5.37
CA ILE A 554 -1.03 21.46 6.71
C ILE A 554 -2.39 22.01 7.16
N GLY A 555 -3.18 21.18 7.83
CA GLY A 555 -4.51 21.57 8.27
C GLY A 555 -5.13 20.61 9.29
N ASN A 556 -6.43 20.78 9.49
CA ASN A 556 -7.27 20.00 10.39
C ASN A 556 -8.72 19.95 9.83
N LYS A 557 -9.67 19.32 10.53
CA LYS A 557 -11.08 19.23 10.05
C LYS A 557 -11.82 20.57 9.98
N SER A 558 -11.39 21.57 10.75
CA SER A 558 -12.01 22.89 10.79
C SER A 558 -11.57 23.73 9.58
N LEU A 559 -12.26 23.53 8.46
CA LEU A 559 -12.03 24.24 7.19
C LEU A 559 -12.51 25.70 7.19
N ALA A 560 -12.47 26.39 8.35
CA ALA A 560 -13.19 27.65 8.57
C ALA A 560 -12.40 28.92 8.23
N SER A 561 -11.11 28.86 7.88
CA SER A 561 -10.32 30.05 7.55
C SER A 561 -10.11 30.17 6.04
N LEU A 562 -10.67 31.21 5.40
CA LEU A 562 -10.55 31.49 3.95
C LEU A 562 -9.15 31.99 3.49
N GLN A 563 -8.08 31.76 4.26
CA GLN A 563 -6.69 32.08 3.97
C GLN A 563 -5.78 31.17 4.83
N PRO A 564 -4.60 30.73 4.35
CA PRO A 564 -3.59 30.14 5.22
C PRO A 564 -3.18 31.11 6.32
N ALA A 565 -3.14 30.61 7.56
CA ALA A 565 -2.75 31.43 8.69
C ALA A 565 -1.24 31.75 8.67
N SER A 566 -0.41 30.89 8.07
CA SER A 566 1.04 31.06 8.00
C SER A 566 1.70 30.32 6.83
N THR A 567 2.88 30.80 6.42
CA THR A 567 3.80 30.13 5.50
C THR A 567 5.15 29.96 6.16
N THR A 568 5.79 28.81 5.94
CA THR A 568 7.19 28.54 6.28
C THR A 568 7.94 28.21 5.00
N THR A 569 9.05 28.89 4.71
CA THR A 569 9.88 28.59 3.53
C THR A 569 11.13 27.84 3.94
N LEU A 570 11.35 26.66 3.33
CA LEU A 570 12.60 25.90 3.44
C LEU A 570 13.54 26.24 2.28
N LYS A 571 14.83 26.43 2.57
CA LYS A 571 15.87 26.60 1.55
C LYS A 571 17.13 25.80 1.82
N GLY A 572 17.78 25.34 0.76
CA GLY A 572 19.08 24.66 0.82
C GLY A 572 19.07 23.33 0.08
N THR A 573 20.11 22.53 0.28
CA THR A 573 20.30 21.25 -0.41
C THR A 573 20.46 20.15 0.64
N ALA A 574 19.53 19.21 0.70
CA ALA A 574 19.67 18.06 1.59
C ALA A 574 20.89 17.19 1.16
N PRO A 575 21.60 16.54 2.10
CA PRO A 575 22.78 15.74 1.76
C PRO A 575 22.45 14.52 0.90
N SER A 576 21.25 13.95 1.07
CA SER A 576 20.68 12.88 0.24
C SER A 576 19.19 12.75 0.49
N ASP A 577 18.45 12.12 -0.44
CA ASP A 577 17.02 11.86 -0.23
C ASP A 577 16.75 10.91 0.95
N ASP A 578 17.69 10.00 1.23
CA ASP A 578 17.60 9.03 2.34
C ASP A 578 18.03 9.61 3.71
N ALA A 579 18.41 10.89 3.76
CA ALA A 579 18.96 11.48 4.98
C ALA A 579 17.92 11.58 6.10
N ARG A 580 18.39 11.56 7.36
CA ARG A 580 17.55 11.96 8.51
C ARG A 580 17.21 13.44 8.42
N TRP A 581 16.08 13.84 9.00
CA TRP A 581 15.82 15.26 9.23
C TRP A 581 16.92 15.92 10.07
N GLU A 582 17.44 15.22 11.09
CA GLU A 582 18.54 15.72 11.93
C GLU A 582 19.82 16.06 11.13
N GLN A 583 20.07 15.35 10.03
CA GLN A 583 21.21 15.61 9.14
C GLN A 583 20.87 16.69 8.10
N ALA A 584 19.64 16.65 7.57
CA ALA A 584 19.17 17.60 6.57
C ALA A 584 19.05 19.02 7.14
N ARG A 585 18.64 19.21 8.39
CA ARG A 585 18.47 20.53 9.03
C ARG A 585 19.76 21.36 9.14
N GLU A 586 20.93 20.72 9.01
CA GLU A 586 22.22 21.44 8.93
C GLU A 586 22.42 22.14 7.58
N HIS A 587 21.71 21.69 6.54
CA HIS A 587 21.85 22.13 5.16
C HIS A 587 20.57 22.74 4.56
N VAL A 588 19.41 22.40 5.14
CA VAL A 588 18.09 22.92 4.80
C VAL A 588 17.57 23.74 5.97
N THR A 589 17.43 25.05 5.78
CA THR A 589 17.06 25.99 6.84
C THR A 589 15.67 26.57 6.61
N ILE A 590 15.00 26.88 7.72
CA ILE A 590 13.78 27.69 7.72
C ILE A 590 14.20 29.15 7.55
N VAL A 591 13.80 29.78 6.44
CA VAL A 591 14.29 31.12 6.06
C VAL A 591 13.27 32.22 6.34
N ASP A 592 11.98 31.93 6.19
CA ASP A 592 10.90 32.90 6.41
C ASP A 592 9.72 32.22 7.11
N GLU A 593 9.17 32.89 8.14
CA GLU A 593 7.87 32.59 8.74
C GLU A 593 7.01 33.86 8.72
N GLY A 594 5.85 33.81 8.07
CA GLY A 594 4.98 34.99 7.92
C GLY A 594 3.55 34.65 7.51
N PRO A 595 2.63 35.65 7.49
CA PRO A 595 1.30 35.46 6.95
C PRO A 595 1.38 35.15 5.46
N LEU A 596 0.53 34.25 4.96
CA LEU A 596 0.59 33.85 3.56
C LEU A 596 0.14 35.01 2.66
N THR A 597 1.06 35.59 1.90
CA THR A 597 0.75 36.57 0.85
C THR A 597 0.47 35.82 -0.45
N LEU A 598 -0.81 35.56 -0.74
CA LEU A 598 -1.21 35.16 -2.09
C LEU A 598 -0.93 36.34 -3.04
N PRO A 599 -0.34 36.12 -4.22
CA PRO A 599 -0.27 37.15 -5.25
C PRO A 599 -1.68 37.62 -5.62
N ASP A 600 -1.89 38.94 -5.70
CA ASP A 600 -3.15 39.58 -6.12
C ASP A 600 -3.63 39.14 -7.51
#